data_AF-A0A821ECJ9-F1
#
_entry.id   AF-A0A821ECJ9-F1
#
_cell.length_a   1.000
_cell.length_b   1.000
_cell.length_c   1.000
_cell.angle_alpha   90.00
_cell.angle_beta   90.00
_cell.angle_gamma   90.00
#
_symmetry.space_group_name_H-M   'P 1'
#
loop_
_entity.id
_entity.type
_entity.pdbx_description
1 polymer ?
#
loop_
_entity_poly.entity_id
_entity_poly.type
_entity_poly.pdbx_seq_one_letter_code
_entity_poly.pdbx_strand_id
1 'polypeptide(L)'
;MSLISVNNSNTFHYTWLQRCACNIIRYGCTSRPKHIAIVMDGNRRFAREHNFERSRGHTLGADKLFDVCQWCYDLGINELSVYAFSLENLKRSQDEIDTLMNIARLKLKEIEKSLEKIHEQKICIRVIGNLDLLPDDIRQSSYRLMNETDHYKNFVLNVCFYYTSRNEITNIIKDLAKGCQKDLIHIDDIDDDLIMQSLIVSTSHTGHLPDIFLRTSGELRLSDFMLLQCRFSIWIFADVYWPAFNIWHLYWIILQYEMKSKTLINIQNQCKNILKENQINNEEKTQRIKTYLNWLEQQRNERLKL
;
A
#
# COMPACT_ATOMS: atom_id res chain seq x y z
N MET A 1 -0.91 -1.68 -22.91
CA MET A 1 -2.29 -1.92 -22.42
C MET A 1 -2.44 -1.24 -21.08
N SER A 2 -3.57 -0.56 -20.84
CA SER A 2 -3.81 0.08 -19.55
C SER A 2 -4.31 -0.94 -18.51
N LEU A 3 -3.82 -0.93 -17.27
CA LEU A 3 -4.23 -1.80 -16.17
C LEU A 3 -5.68 -1.59 -15.81
N ILE A 4 -6.12 -0.34 -15.74
CA ILE A 4 -7.47 -0.01 -15.31
C ILE A 4 -7.93 1.23 -16.09
N SER A 5 -8.15 1.04 -17.41
CA SER A 5 -8.75 2.07 -18.25
C SER A 5 -10.25 1.83 -18.39
N VAL A 6 -11.00 2.88 -18.03
CA VAL A 6 -12.47 3.02 -18.01
C VAL A 6 -13.10 3.00 -19.40
N ASN A 7 -12.31 3.13 -20.47
CA ASN A 7 -12.82 3.13 -21.84
C ASN A 7 -12.14 2.02 -22.65
N ASN A 8 -12.95 1.16 -23.27
CA ASN A 8 -12.54 0.09 -24.19
C ASN A 8 -11.74 0.58 -25.43
N SER A 9 -11.45 1.88 -25.53
CA SER A 9 -10.68 2.52 -26.60
C SER A 9 -9.40 3.24 -26.14
N ASN A 10 -9.15 3.42 -24.84
CA ASN A 10 -7.97 4.16 -24.38
C ASN A 10 -6.89 3.21 -23.86
N THR A 11 -6.04 2.75 -24.76
CA THR A 11 -4.71 2.26 -24.36
C THR A 11 -3.94 3.38 -23.70
N PHE A 12 -3.31 3.13 -22.54
CA PHE A 12 -2.44 4.13 -21.91
C PHE A 12 -1.33 4.50 -22.90
N HIS A 13 -1.34 5.75 -23.40
CA HIS A 13 -0.42 6.21 -24.42
C HIS A 13 0.66 7.09 -23.81
N TYR A 14 1.88 6.56 -23.78
CA TYR A 14 3.06 7.37 -23.52
C TYR A 14 3.47 8.13 -24.79
N THR A 15 3.81 9.41 -24.63
CA THR A 15 4.59 10.13 -25.65
C THR A 15 5.92 9.41 -25.89
N TRP A 16 6.55 9.65 -27.03
CA TRP A 16 7.88 9.10 -27.32
C TRP A 16 8.88 9.40 -26.19
N LEU A 17 8.89 10.64 -25.69
CA LEU A 17 9.79 11.04 -24.61
C LEU A 17 9.49 10.30 -23.30
N GLN A 18 8.21 10.16 -22.93
CA GLN A 18 7.83 9.39 -21.75
C GLN A 18 8.22 7.92 -21.86
N ARG A 19 8.12 7.33 -23.05
CA ARG A 19 8.53 5.94 -23.30
C ARG A 19 10.04 5.78 -23.23
N CYS A 20 10.80 6.71 -23.79
CA CYS A 20 12.26 6.75 -23.66
C CYS A 20 12.68 6.86 -22.19
N ALA A 21 12.09 7.80 -21.43
CA ALA A 21 12.36 7.95 -20.00
C ALA A 21 11.95 6.71 -19.19
N CYS A 22 10.81 6.09 -19.51
CA CYS A 22 10.38 4.82 -18.90
C CYS A 22 11.44 3.74 -19.08
N ASN A 23 11.96 3.57 -20.31
CA ASN A 23 12.99 2.57 -20.59
C ASN A 23 14.31 2.89 -19.86
N ILE A 24 14.73 4.15 -19.81
CA ILE A 24 15.94 4.56 -19.08
C ILE A 24 15.78 4.25 -17.59
N ILE A 25 14.64 4.57 -16.99
CA ILE A 25 14.41 4.31 -15.56
C ILE A 25 14.29 2.81 -15.30
N ARG A 26 13.53 2.10 -16.13
CA ARG A 26 13.30 0.66 -15.97
C ARG A 26 14.59 -0.14 -16.15
N TYR A 27 15.40 0.15 -17.16
CA TYR A 27 16.57 -0.67 -17.51
C TYR A 27 17.91 -0.06 -17.10
N GLY A 28 17.99 1.25 -16.86
CA GLY A 28 19.22 1.97 -16.54
C GLY A 28 19.44 2.22 -15.05
N CYS A 29 18.40 2.21 -14.21
CA CYS A 29 18.56 2.29 -12.76
C CYS A 29 19.05 0.93 -12.22
N THR A 30 20.10 0.96 -11.40
CA THR A 30 20.71 -0.23 -10.80
C THR A 30 19.92 -0.73 -9.58
N SER A 31 19.16 0.15 -8.92
CA SER A 31 18.38 -0.13 -7.72
C SER A 31 16.95 0.39 -7.88
N ARG A 32 16.06 -0.47 -8.36
CA ARG A 32 14.65 -0.11 -8.53
C ARG A 32 13.86 -0.28 -7.23
N PRO A 33 12.99 0.68 -6.84
CA PRO A 33 12.05 0.44 -5.75
C PRO A 33 11.06 -0.66 -6.18
N LYS A 34 10.82 -1.61 -5.29
CA LYS A 34 9.83 -2.66 -5.46
C LYS A 34 8.49 -2.27 -4.87
N HIS A 35 8.50 -1.47 -3.80
CA HIS A 35 7.30 -1.04 -3.11
C HIS A 35 7.31 0.48 -2.83
N ILE A 36 6.27 1.18 -3.25
CA ILE A 36 6.02 2.58 -2.90
C ILE A 36 4.77 2.68 -2.01
N ALA A 37 4.88 3.37 -0.88
CA ALA A 37 3.75 3.77 -0.04
C ALA A 37 3.42 5.26 -0.28
N ILE A 38 2.17 5.61 -0.62
CA ILE A 38 1.77 6.96 -1.00
C ILE A 38 0.64 7.50 -0.11
N VAL A 39 0.86 8.67 0.47
CA VAL A 39 -0.19 9.52 1.06
C VAL A 39 -0.71 10.48 -0.03
N MET A 40 -1.93 10.20 -0.52
CA MET A 40 -2.60 10.91 -1.61
C MET A 40 -3.25 12.23 -1.15
N ASP A 41 -2.44 13.16 -0.64
CA ASP A 41 -2.90 14.42 -0.06
C ASP A 41 -3.04 15.54 -1.12
N GLY A 42 -3.89 16.52 -0.84
CA GLY A 42 -4.09 17.73 -1.66
C GLY A 42 -5.43 17.81 -2.37
N ASN A 43 -6.27 16.78 -2.34
CA ASN A 43 -7.53 16.73 -3.12
C ASN A 43 -8.44 17.95 -2.89
N ARG A 44 -8.68 18.32 -1.63
CA ARG A 44 -9.53 19.47 -1.27
C ARG A 44 -8.91 20.82 -1.65
N ARG A 45 -7.58 20.95 -1.53
CA ARG A 45 -6.85 22.17 -1.90
C ARG A 45 -6.85 22.37 -3.41
N PHE A 46 -6.58 21.30 -4.16
CA PHE A 46 -6.69 21.28 -5.61
C PHE A 46 -8.08 21.71 -6.09
N ALA A 47 -9.15 21.16 -5.51
CA ALA A 47 -10.52 21.56 -5.84
C ALA A 47 -10.76 23.06 -5.59
N ARG A 48 -10.30 23.57 -4.44
CA ARG A 48 -10.42 25.00 -4.10
C ARG A 48 -9.69 25.90 -5.10
N GLU A 49 -8.47 25.55 -5.49
CA GLU A 49 -7.69 26.34 -6.44
C GLU A 49 -8.29 26.38 -7.85
N HIS A 50 -9.01 25.32 -8.23
CA HIS A 50 -9.65 25.21 -9.55
C HIS A 50 -11.16 25.55 -9.53
N ASN A 51 -11.66 26.11 -8.42
CA ASN A 51 -13.09 26.41 -8.21
C ASN A 51 -14.02 25.21 -8.46
N PHE A 52 -13.57 24.01 -8.10
CA PHE A 52 -14.36 22.80 -8.13
C PHE A 52 -14.99 22.51 -6.76
N GLU A 53 -16.09 21.75 -6.79
CA GLU A 53 -16.60 21.12 -5.57
C GLU A 53 -15.58 20.17 -4.96
N ARG A 54 -15.60 20.03 -3.63
CA ARG A 54 -14.69 19.13 -2.90
C ARG A 54 -14.81 17.68 -3.37
N SER A 55 -16.05 17.24 -3.63
CA SER A 55 -16.39 15.93 -4.18
C SER A 55 -15.59 15.65 -5.46
N ARG A 56 -15.60 16.59 -6.40
CA ARG A 56 -14.86 16.51 -7.67
C ARG A 56 -13.35 16.39 -7.47
N GLY A 57 -12.78 17.10 -6.50
CA GLY A 57 -11.35 16.94 -6.15
C GLY A 57 -11.01 15.53 -5.69
N HIS A 58 -11.89 14.89 -4.90
CA HIS A 58 -11.72 13.51 -4.48
C HIS A 58 -11.91 12.51 -5.62
N THR A 59 -12.87 12.74 -6.53
CA THR A 59 -13.05 11.91 -7.73
C THR A 59 -11.80 11.94 -8.61
N LEU A 60 -11.26 13.13 -8.89
CA LEU A 60 -10.02 13.27 -9.68
C LEU A 60 -8.82 12.60 -8.98
N GLY A 61 -8.77 12.66 -7.66
CA GLY A 61 -7.77 11.94 -6.88
C GLY A 61 -7.93 10.42 -7.00
N ALA A 62 -9.16 9.91 -6.98
CA ALA A 62 -9.42 8.50 -7.19
C ALA A 62 -9.06 8.05 -8.62
N ASP A 63 -9.32 8.88 -9.64
CA ASP A 63 -8.89 8.62 -11.02
C ASP A 63 -7.36 8.56 -11.13
N LYS A 64 -6.66 9.49 -10.46
CA LYS A 64 -5.19 9.55 -10.45
C LYS A 64 -4.54 8.28 -9.89
N LEU A 65 -5.19 7.60 -8.95
CA LEU A 65 -4.71 6.33 -8.42
C LEU A 65 -4.52 5.30 -9.53
N PHE A 66 -5.48 5.19 -10.45
CA PHE A 66 -5.40 4.23 -11.55
C PHE A 66 -4.25 4.54 -12.52
N ASP A 67 -4.01 5.83 -12.80
CA ASP A 67 -2.83 6.27 -13.57
C ASP A 67 -1.53 5.88 -12.86
N VAL A 68 -1.44 6.08 -11.55
CA VAL A 68 -0.21 5.76 -10.80
C VAL A 68 0.01 4.25 -10.71
N CYS A 69 -1.06 3.46 -10.53
CA CYS A 69 -0.99 2.00 -10.65
C CYS A 69 -0.43 1.60 -12.02
N GLN A 70 -0.89 2.26 -13.10
CA GLN A 70 -0.34 2.05 -14.43
C GLN A 70 1.16 2.27 -14.49
N TRP A 71 1.59 3.45 -14.07
CA TRP A 71 2.98 3.83 -14.18
C TRP A 71 3.88 2.91 -13.34
N CYS A 72 3.45 2.55 -12.13
CA CYS A 72 4.19 1.62 -11.29
C CYS A 72 4.38 0.25 -11.97
N TYR A 73 3.32 -0.33 -12.51
CA TYR A 73 3.41 -1.60 -13.24
C TYR A 73 4.33 -1.51 -14.47
N ASP A 74 4.18 -0.46 -15.28
CA ASP A 74 4.97 -0.26 -16.50
C ASP A 74 6.45 0.02 -16.20
N LEU A 75 6.75 0.56 -15.02
CA LEU A 75 8.13 0.72 -14.52
C LEU A 75 8.66 -0.55 -13.85
N GLY A 76 7.81 -1.56 -13.63
CA GLY A 76 8.18 -2.81 -12.98
C GLY A 76 8.39 -2.64 -11.48
N ILE A 77 7.63 -1.74 -10.85
CA ILE A 77 7.42 -1.64 -9.41
C ILE A 77 6.30 -2.63 -9.08
N ASN A 78 6.55 -3.54 -8.14
CA ASN A 78 5.67 -4.68 -7.90
C ASN A 78 4.57 -4.41 -6.87
N GLU A 79 4.72 -3.39 -6.04
CA GLU A 79 3.78 -3.14 -4.96
C GLU A 79 3.53 -1.64 -4.76
N LEU A 80 2.27 -1.29 -4.55
CA LEU A 80 1.84 0.06 -4.26
C LEU A 80 0.89 0.04 -3.08
N SER A 81 1.23 0.78 -2.02
CA SER A 81 0.32 1.02 -0.89
C SER A 81 -0.18 2.44 -0.90
N VAL A 82 -1.48 2.66 -0.79
CA VAL A 82 -2.06 4.00 -0.84
C VAL A 82 -2.94 4.28 0.38
N TYR A 83 -2.78 5.47 0.93
CA TYR A 83 -3.59 5.92 2.06
C TYR A 83 -4.90 6.54 1.57
N ALA A 84 -5.94 5.71 1.43
CA ALA A 84 -7.22 6.13 0.87
C ALA A 84 -8.14 6.78 1.91
N PHE A 85 -8.23 6.22 3.12
CA PHE A 85 -9.06 6.78 4.20
C PHE A 85 -8.49 6.45 5.57
N SER A 86 -8.30 7.47 6.42
CA SER A 86 -7.78 7.32 7.79
C SER A 86 -8.90 7.21 8.82
N LEU A 87 -8.67 6.50 9.95
CA LEU A 87 -9.56 6.63 11.12
C LEU A 87 -9.67 8.07 11.62
N GLU A 88 -8.62 8.88 11.46
CA GLU A 88 -8.68 10.30 11.82
C GLU A 88 -9.65 11.11 10.96
N ASN A 89 -10.01 10.59 9.76
CA ASN A 89 -10.97 11.23 8.87
C ASN A 89 -12.42 11.07 9.34
N LEU A 90 -12.70 10.21 10.32
CA LEU A 90 -14.01 10.13 10.98
C LEU A 90 -14.41 11.42 11.70
N LYS A 91 -13.47 12.33 11.95
CA LYS A 91 -13.72 13.66 12.53
C LYS A 91 -14.29 14.67 11.52
N ARG A 92 -14.38 14.31 10.24
CA ARG A 92 -14.96 15.17 9.19
C ARG A 92 -16.49 15.16 9.28
N SER A 93 -17.15 16.06 8.55
CA SER A 93 -18.62 16.08 8.50
C SER A 93 -19.16 14.79 7.87
N GLN A 94 -20.34 14.36 8.32
CA GLN A 94 -20.99 13.15 7.80
C GLN A 94 -21.17 13.22 6.28
N ASP A 95 -21.58 14.36 5.73
CA ASP A 95 -21.72 14.57 4.28
C ASP A 95 -20.41 14.32 3.51
N GLU A 96 -19.25 14.70 4.08
CA GLU A 96 -17.95 14.47 3.45
C GLU A 96 -17.59 12.98 3.49
N ILE A 97 -17.88 12.30 4.60
CA ILE A 97 -17.67 10.85 4.75
C ILE A 97 -18.56 10.09 3.75
N ASP A 98 -19.85 10.43 3.66
CA ASP A 98 -20.80 9.79 2.75
C ASP A 98 -20.39 9.98 1.28
N THR A 99 -19.90 11.18 0.94
CA THR A 99 -19.32 11.46 -0.38
C THR A 99 -18.12 10.55 -0.68
N LEU A 100 -17.21 10.39 0.27
CA LEU A 100 -16.03 9.52 0.11
C LEU A 100 -16.44 8.04 -0.03
N MET A 101 -17.43 7.57 0.73
CA MET A 101 -17.96 6.21 0.58
C MET A 101 -18.63 6.01 -0.78
N ASN A 102 -19.36 7.01 -1.29
CA ASN A 102 -19.93 6.95 -2.63
C ASN A 102 -18.87 6.88 -3.73
N ILE A 103 -17.78 7.65 -3.61
CA ILE A 103 -16.65 7.54 -4.54
C ILE A 103 -16.01 6.15 -4.46
N ALA A 104 -15.81 5.61 -3.26
CA ALA A 104 -15.28 4.26 -3.07
C ALA A 104 -16.18 3.19 -3.72
N ARG A 105 -17.51 3.28 -3.54
CA ARG A 105 -18.50 2.40 -4.22
C ARG A 105 -18.37 2.45 -5.72
N LEU A 106 -18.28 3.65 -6.30
CA LEU A 106 -18.18 3.83 -7.74
C LEU A 106 -16.88 3.22 -8.28
N LYS A 107 -15.76 3.42 -7.57
CA LYS A 107 -14.46 2.86 -7.96
C LYS A 107 -14.36 1.35 -7.80
N LEU A 108 -14.95 0.78 -6.75
CA LEU A 108 -15.07 -0.68 -6.62
C LEU A 108 -15.86 -1.28 -7.79
N LYS A 109 -17.00 -0.69 -8.17
CA LYS A 109 -17.77 -1.13 -9.34
C LYS A 109 -16.99 -1.01 -10.65
N GLU A 110 -16.14 0.00 -10.78
CA GLU A 110 -15.26 0.20 -11.94
C GLU A 110 -14.17 -0.87 -12.03
N ILE A 111 -13.60 -1.24 -10.87
CA ILE A 111 -12.65 -2.33 -10.74
C ILE A 111 -13.31 -3.67 -11.08
N GLU A 112 -14.51 -3.94 -10.56
CA GLU A 112 -15.29 -5.15 -10.86
C GLU A 112 -15.60 -5.28 -12.37
N LYS A 113 -15.87 -4.17 -13.05
CA LYS A 113 -16.04 -4.16 -14.52
C LYS A 113 -14.75 -4.41 -15.29
N SER A 114 -13.60 -4.18 -14.67
CA SER A 114 -12.26 -4.33 -15.26
C SER A 114 -11.57 -5.63 -14.82
N LEU A 115 -12.32 -6.56 -14.23
CA LEU A 115 -11.77 -7.77 -13.62
C LEU A 115 -11.02 -8.66 -14.62
N GLU A 116 -11.44 -8.71 -15.89
CA GLU A 116 -10.73 -9.42 -16.95
C GLU A 116 -9.27 -8.93 -17.09
N LYS A 117 -9.05 -7.60 -17.10
CA LYS A 117 -7.71 -7.00 -17.19
C LYS A 117 -6.89 -7.29 -15.93
N ILE A 118 -7.53 -7.27 -14.76
CA ILE A 118 -6.92 -7.60 -13.47
C ILE A 118 -6.38 -9.04 -13.51
N HIS A 119 -7.16 -9.98 -14.05
CA HIS A 119 -6.74 -11.37 -14.23
C HIS A 119 -5.63 -11.52 -15.28
N GLU A 120 -5.75 -10.88 -16.44
CA GLU A 120 -4.73 -10.91 -17.50
C GLU A 120 -3.37 -10.44 -17.00
N GLN A 121 -3.36 -9.36 -16.21
CA GLN A 121 -2.15 -8.76 -15.68
C GLN A 121 -1.70 -9.33 -14.33
N LYS A 122 -2.53 -10.20 -13.75
CA LYS A 122 -2.29 -10.86 -12.46
C LYS A 122 -2.03 -9.84 -11.35
N ILE A 123 -2.99 -8.93 -11.17
CA ILE A 123 -2.96 -7.93 -10.10
C ILE A 123 -3.65 -8.50 -8.85
N CYS A 124 -2.97 -8.44 -7.71
CA CYS A 124 -3.56 -8.68 -6.39
C CYS A 124 -4.03 -7.36 -5.79
N ILE A 125 -5.29 -7.28 -5.36
CA ILE A 125 -5.84 -6.10 -4.71
C ILE A 125 -6.17 -6.45 -3.26
N ARG A 126 -5.67 -5.66 -2.31
CA ARG A 126 -5.88 -5.85 -0.88
C ARG A 126 -6.43 -4.57 -0.25
N VAL A 127 -7.44 -4.68 0.60
CA VAL A 127 -7.94 -3.57 1.41
C VAL A 127 -7.48 -3.77 2.84
N ILE A 128 -6.71 -2.82 3.36
CA ILE A 128 -6.03 -2.92 4.66
C ILE A 128 -6.61 -1.87 5.63
N GLY A 129 -7.04 -2.30 6.82
CA GLY A 129 -7.51 -1.43 7.90
C GLY A 129 -8.71 -2.04 8.62
N ASN A 130 -9.55 -1.19 9.23
CA ASN A 130 -10.74 -1.67 9.92
C ASN A 130 -11.93 -1.80 8.96
N LEU A 131 -12.06 -2.97 8.33
CA LEU A 131 -13.11 -3.26 7.37
C LEU A 131 -14.52 -3.31 7.99
N ASP A 132 -14.64 -3.54 9.30
CA ASP A 132 -15.93 -3.56 10.00
C ASP A 132 -16.62 -2.19 9.98
N LEU A 133 -15.86 -1.12 9.78
CA LEU A 133 -16.38 0.25 9.64
C LEU A 133 -16.83 0.60 8.21
N LEU A 134 -16.57 -0.28 7.24
CA LEU A 134 -17.07 -0.09 5.88
C LEU A 134 -18.58 -0.38 5.84
N PRO A 135 -19.34 0.40 5.05
CA PRO A 135 -20.68 0.01 4.63
C PRO A 135 -20.69 -1.41 4.07
N ASP A 136 -21.73 -2.18 4.39
CA ASP A 136 -21.81 -3.61 4.07
C ASP A 136 -21.61 -3.92 2.58
N ASP A 137 -22.14 -3.06 1.70
CA ASP A 137 -21.99 -3.20 0.25
C ASP A 137 -20.53 -3.07 -0.20
N ILE A 138 -19.80 -2.10 0.35
CA ILE A 138 -18.38 -1.88 0.08
C ILE A 138 -17.55 -3.03 0.68
N ARG A 139 -17.88 -3.46 1.91
CA ARG A 139 -17.18 -4.54 2.61
C ARG A 139 -17.27 -5.85 1.84
N GLN A 140 -18.47 -6.26 1.43
CA GLN A 140 -18.69 -7.50 0.68
C GLN A 140 -18.01 -7.49 -0.70
N SER A 141 -18.08 -6.39 -1.45
CA SER A 141 -17.34 -6.26 -2.70
C SER A 141 -15.83 -6.30 -2.49
N SER A 142 -15.33 -5.67 -1.42
CA SER A 142 -13.90 -5.71 -1.07
C SER A 142 -13.43 -7.14 -0.75
N TYR A 143 -14.21 -7.91 0.03
CA TYR A 143 -13.88 -9.31 0.34
C TYR A 143 -13.86 -10.19 -0.90
N ARG A 144 -14.87 -10.09 -1.77
CA ARG A 144 -14.90 -10.83 -3.04
C ARG A 144 -13.67 -10.53 -3.90
N LEU A 145 -13.36 -9.24 -4.09
CA LEU A 145 -12.22 -8.82 -4.89
C LEU A 145 -10.88 -9.31 -4.30
N MET A 146 -10.70 -9.21 -2.97
CA MET A 146 -9.51 -9.72 -2.31
C MET A 146 -9.37 -11.24 -2.51
N ASN A 147 -10.44 -12.00 -2.32
CA ASN A 147 -10.42 -13.46 -2.50
C ASN A 147 -10.17 -13.87 -3.96
N GLU A 148 -10.72 -13.16 -4.94
CA GLU A 148 -10.54 -13.44 -6.38
C GLU A 148 -9.14 -13.10 -6.89
N THR A 149 -8.40 -12.24 -6.18
CA THR A 149 -7.10 -11.73 -6.63
C THR A 149 -5.93 -12.11 -5.72
N ASP A 150 -6.19 -12.83 -4.62
CA ASP A 150 -5.19 -13.16 -3.60
C ASP A 150 -4.01 -13.94 -4.18
N HIS A 151 -4.22 -14.93 -5.06
CA HIS A 151 -3.15 -15.77 -5.61
C HIS A 151 -2.18 -15.06 -6.56
N TYR A 152 -2.42 -13.80 -6.90
CA TYR A 152 -1.59 -13.05 -7.85
C TYR A 152 -0.38 -12.38 -7.19
N LYS A 153 0.73 -12.30 -7.94
CA LYS A 153 2.02 -11.78 -7.43
C LYS A 153 2.71 -10.78 -8.36
N ASN A 154 2.16 -10.51 -9.55
CA ASN A 154 2.86 -9.64 -10.53
C ASN A 154 2.86 -8.18 -10.06
N PHE A 155 1.70 -7.72 -9.57
CA PHE A 155 1.51 -6.40 -9.01
C PHE A 155 0.53 -6.47 -7.84
N VAL A 156 0.87 -5.83 -6.72
CA VAL A 156 0.05 -5.81 -5.50
C VAL A 156 -0.37 -4.37 -5.21
N LEU A 157 -1.67 -4.12 -5.15
CA LEU A 157 -2.24 -2.84 -4.72
C LEU A 157 -2.84 -2.97 -3.33
N ASN A 158 -2.27 -2.26 -2.36
CA ASN A 158 -2.77 -2.18 -1.00
C ASN A 158 -3.53 -0.87 -0.80
N VAL A 159 -4.84 -0.94 -0.65
CA VAL A 159 -5.70 0.21 -0.38
C VAL A 159 -5.93 0.31 1.12
N CYS A 160 -5.25 1.25 1.78
CA CYS A 160 -5.41 1.45 3.21
C CYS A 160 -6.66 2.30 3.50
N PHE A 161 -7.68 1.67 4.09
CA PHE A 161 -9.00 2.23 4.31
C PHE A 161 -9.43 2.02 5.77
N TYR A 162 -9.96 3.06 6.43
CA TYR A 162 -10.09 3.09 7.88
C TYR A 162 -8.81 2.63 8.59
N TYR A 163 -7.67 3.10 8.10
CA TYR A 163 -6.36 2.67 8.54
C TYR A 163 -5.68 3.76 9.39
N THR A 164 -4.94 3.33 10.41
CA THR A 164 -3.85 4.11 11.04
C THR A 164 -2.80 3.12 11.52
N SER A 165 -1.53 3.51 11.51
CA SER A 165 -0.43 2.64 11.91
C SER A 165 -0.54 2.26 13.39
N ARG A 166 -0.92 3.20 14.26
CA ARG A 166 -1.19 2.88 15.69
C ARG A 166 -2.31 1.85 15.88
N ASN A 167 -3.38 1.91 15.08
CA ASN A 167 -4.45 0.90 15.15
C ASN A 167 -3.97 -0.47 14.66
N GLU A 168 -3.19 -0.51 13.57
CA GLU A 168 -2.57 -1.75 13.09
C GLU A 168 -1.67 -2.38 14.17
N ILE A 169 -0.77 -1.59 14.78
CA ILE A 169 0.11 -2.03 15.87
C ILE A 169 -0.70 -2.57 17.05
N THR A 170 -1.77 -1.86 17.43
CA THR A 170 -2.66 -2.30 18.52
C THR A 170 -3.28 -3.65 18.22
N ASN A 171 -3.71 -3.89 16.98
CA ASN A 171 -4.28 -5.17 16.56
C ASN A 171 -3.23 -6.28 16.54
N ILE A 172 -2.00 -5.99 16.11
CA ILE A 172 -0.87 -6.94 16.17
C ILE A 172 -0.58 -7.36 17.61
N ILE A 173 -0.50 -6.41 18.54
CA ILE A 173 -0.28 -6.70 19.96
C ILE A 173 -1.40 -7.60 20.51
N LYS A 174 -2.65 -7.35 20.15
CA LYS A 174 -3.79 -8.21 20.53
C LYS A 174 -3.66 -9.61 19.96
N ASP A 175 -3.24 -9.75 18.71
CA ASP A 175 -3.11 -11.05 18.06
C ASP A 175 -1.90 -11.84 18.61
N LEU A 176 -0.78 -11.18 18.93
CA LEU A 176 0.34 -11.77 19.67
C LEU A 176 -0.09 -12.27 21.04
N ALA A 177 -0.84 -11.45 21.80
CA ALA A 177 -1.36 -11.83 23.11
C ALA A 177 -2.29 -13.06 23.03
N LYS A 178 -3.14 -13.15 21.99
CA LYS A 178 -3.94 -14.35 21.73
C LYS A 178 -3.08 -15.56 21.36
N GLY A 179 -2.01 -15.34 20.59
CA GLY A 179 -1.02 -16.37 20.27
C GLY A 179 -0.39 -16.97 21.53
N CYS A 180 -0.01 -16.12 22.49
CA CYS A 180 0.48 -16.55 23.80
C CYS A 180 -0.58 -17.28 24.64
N GLN A 181 -1.81 -16.77 24.67
CA GLN A 181 -2.91 -17.43 25.39
C GLN A 181 -3.27 -18.82 24.84
N LYS A 182 -2.94 -19.08 23.57
CA LYS A 182 -3.14 -20.37 22.89
C LYS A 182 -1.89 -21.26 22.93
N ASP A 183 -0.86 -20.86 23.66
CA ASP A 183 0.44 -21.55 23.73
C ASP A 183 1.10 -21.77 22.34
N LEU A 184 0.80 -20.92 21.35
CA LEU A 184 1.40 -21.00 20.02
C LEU A 184 2.82 -20.39 19.99
N ILE A 185 3.04 -19.37 20.83
CA ILE A 185 4.29 -18.64 21.03
C ILE A 185 4.42 -18.26 22.51
N HIS A 186 5.65 -18.08 22.99
CA HIS A 186 5.92 -17.58 24.33
C HIS A 186 6.17 -16.07 24.33
N ILE A 187 6.08 -15.44 25.51
CA ILE A 187 6.34 -14.00 25.65
C ILE A 187 7.76 -13.63 25.19
N ASP A 188 8.73 -14.49 25.47
CA ASP A 188 10.15 -14.31 25.08
C ASP A 188 10.39 -14.56 23.58
N ASP A 189 9.40 -15.11 22.86
CA ASP A 189 9.46 -15.22 21.41
C ASP A 189 9.10 -13.88 20.73
N ILE A 190 8.49 -12.94 21.45
CA ILE A 190 8.07 -11.64 20.90
C ILE A 190 9.25 -10.68 20.84
N ASP A 191 9.68 -10.41 19.62
CA ASP A 191 10.73 -9.45 19.29
C ASP A 191 10.33 -8.57 18.09
N ASP A 192 11.22 -7.65 17.70
CA ASP A 192 11.06 -6.78 16.54
C ASP A 192 10.74 -7.58 15.27
N ASP A 193 11.37 -8.74 15.07
CA ASP A 193 11.19 -9.56 13.87
C ASP A 193 9.79 -10.19 13.83
N LEU A 194 9.30 -10.73 14.95
CA LEU A 194 7.95 -11.29 15.03
C LEU A 194 6.87 -10.22 14.86
N ILE A 195 7.08 -9.02 15.41
CA ILE A 195 6.17 -7.88 15.22
C ILE A 195 6.12 -7.50 13.74
N MET A 196 7.29 -7.38 13.08
CA MET A 196 7.35 -7.06 11.65
C MET A 196 6.72 -8.14 10.78
N GLN A 197 6.91 -9.42 11.09
CA GLN A 197 6.28 -10.55 10.37
C GLN A 197 4.76 -10.60 10.59
N SER A 198 4.28 -10.04 11.70
CA SER A 198 2.85 -9.94 12.01
C SER A 198 2.15 -8.78 11.30
N LEU A 199 2.84 -7.88 10.61
CA LEU A 199 2.20 -6.79 9.83
C LEU A 199 1.38 -7.36 8.66
N ILE A 200 0.26 -6.72 8.30
CA ILE A 200 -0.58 -7.19 7.18
C ILE A 200 0.16 -7.08 5.84
N VAL A 201 0.97 -6.03 5.70
CA VAL A 201 1.82 -5.82 4.53
C VAL A 201 2.94 -6.86 4.46
N SER A 202 3.50 -7.30 5.58
CA SER A 202 4.55 -8.33 5.60
C SER A 202 4.03 -9.72 5.25
N THR A 203 2.74 -9.99 5.50
CA THR A 203 2.05 -11.19 5.00
C THR A 203 1.58 -11.03 3.55
N SER A 204 2.09 -10.06 2.80
CA SER A 204 1.82 -9.98 1.36
C SER A 204 2.56 -11.06 0.61
N HIS A 205 2.01 -11.45 -0.54
CA HIS A 205 2.64 -12.41 -1.44
C HIS A 205 4.03 -12.00 -1.94
N THR A 206 4.34 -10.70 -1.88
CA THR A 206 5.62 -10.09 -2.24
C THR A 206 6.58 -9.97 -1.06
N GLY A 207 6.06 -9.83 0.18
CA GLY A 207 6.84 -9.67 1.41
C GLY A 207 7.71 -8.41 1.46
N HIS A 208 7.49 -7.43 0.57
CA HIS A 208 8.33 -6.24 0.46
C HIS A 208 7.79 -5.11 1.34
N LEU A 209 8.63 -4.61 2.25
CA LEU A 209 8.35 -3.34 2.93
C LEU A 209 8.54 -2.17 1.94
N PRO A 210 7.90 -1.00 2.18
CA PRO A 210 8.07 0.16 1.31
C PRO A 210 9.53 0.58 1.19
N ASP A 211 10.03 0.69 -0.04
CA ASP A 211 11.32 1.30 -0.34
C ASP A 211 11.21 2.84 -0.33
N ILE A 212 10.04 3.35 -0.72
CA ILE A 212 9.74 4.78 -0.78
C ILE A 212 8.46 5.06 0.03
N PHE A 213 8.54 6.05 0.91
CA PHE A 213 7.38 6.75 1.43
C PHE A 213 7.22 8.05 0.65
N LEU A 214 6.08 8.22 -0.02
CA LEU A 214 5.75 9.42 -0.77
C LEU A 214 4.55 10.11 -0.13
N ARG A 215 4.64 11.43 0.01
CA ARG A 215 3.48 12.26 0.33
C ARG A 215 3.41 13.46 -0.61
N THR A 216 2.25 13.68 -1.18
CA THR A 216 1.97 14.86 -2.02
C THR A 216 1.54 16.06 -1.18
N SER A 217 1.31 17.21 -1.83
CA SER A 217 0.83 18.50 -1.28
C SER A 217 1.79 19.30 -0.41
N GLY A 218 3.09 18.96 -0.39
CA GLY A 218 4.13 19.72 0.33
C GLY A 218 4.14 19.53 1.86
N GLU A 219 3.22 18.73 2.41
CA GLU A 219 3.12 18.50 3.85
C GLU A 219 4.22 17.58 4.39
N LEU A 220 5.01 18.05 5.36
CA LEU A 220 6.18 17.34 5.91
C LEU A 220 5.82 16.47 7.14
N ARG A 221 4.86 15.55 7.00
CA ARG A 221 4.50 14.60 8.09
C ARG A 221 4.03 13.24 7.56
N LEU A 222 4.05 12.22 8.41
CA LEU A 222 3.62 10.85 8.03
C LEU A 222 2.10 10.61 8.16
N SER A 223 1.41 11.36 9.04
CA SER A 223 -0.03 11.21 9.30
C SER A 223 -0.46 9.79 9.69
N ASP A 224 0.33 9.12 10.55
CA ASP A 224 0.00 7.79 11.09
C ASP A 224 -0.17 6.73 9.98
N PHE A 225 0.63 6.83 8.91
CA PHE A 225 0.62 5.91 7.79
C PHE A 225 1.91 5.06 7.77
N MET A 226 1.77 3.73 7.83
CA MET A 226 2.84 2.76 7.64
C MET A 226 4.13 3.04 8.43
N LEU A 227 4.02 3.43 9.70
CA LEU A 227 5.15 3.93 10.50
C LEU A 227 6.25 2.86 10.70
N LEU A 228 5.86 1.63 11.01
CA LEU A 228 6.80 0.52 11.19
C LEU A 228 7.36 0.04 9.85
N GLN A 229 6.48 -0.11 8.85
CA GLN A 229 6.83 -0.57 7.51
C GLN A 229 7.86 0.37 6.87
N CYS A 230 7.73 1.69 7.09
CA CYS A 230 8.59 2.70 6.49
C CYS A 230 9.88 2.99 7.26
N ARG A 231 10.26 2.15 8.25
CA ARG A 231 11.49 2.29 9.06
C ARG A 231 12.74 2.47 8.21
N PHE A 232 12.84 1.75 7.08
CA PHE A 232 13.95 1.83 6.15
C PHE A 232 13.49 2.24 4.75
N SER A 233 12.61 3.24 4.64
CA SER A 233 12.24 3.84 3.36
C SER A 233 12.96 5.15 3.11
N ILE A 234 13.11 5.53 1.84
CA ILE A 234 13.40 6.91 1.45
C ILE A 234 12.11 7.72 1.53
N TRP A 235 12.09 8.76 2.35
CA TRP A 235 10.93 9.64 2.49
C TRP A 235 11.03 10.80 1.51
N ILE A 236 9.99 10.98 0.69
CA ILE A 236 9.90 12.03 -0.32
C ILE A 236 8.60 12.78 -0.11
N PHE A 237 8.72 14.09 0.09
CA PHE A 237 7.60 15.02 0.19
C PHE A 237 7.55 15.84 -1.09
N ALA A 238 6.54 15.61 -1.92
CA ALA A 238 6.40 16.27 -3.21
C ALA A 238 5.46 17.48 -3.08
N ASP A 239 5.93 18.64 -3.50
CA ASP A 239 5.15 19.88 -3.55
C ASP A 239 4.28 19.93 -4.82
N VAL A 240 3.34 18.99 -4.90
CA VAL A 240 2.34 18.90 -5.96
C VAL A 240 1.08 18.28 -5.36
N TYR A 241 -0.11 18.80 -5.66
CA TYR A 241 -1.34 18.15 -5.20
C TYR A 241 -1.58 16.83 -5.90
N TRP A 242 -2.15 15.87 -5.18
CA TRP A 242 -2.40 14.53 -5.71
C TRP A 242 -3.12 14.52 -7.07
N PRO A 243 -4.23 15.24 -7.30
CA PRO A 243 -4.87 15.23 -8.63
C PRO A 243 -3.99 15.76 -9.78
N ALA A 244 -3.03 16.63 -9.49
CA ALA A 244 -2.07 17.17 -10.45
C ALA A 244 -0.80 16.31 -10.62
N PHE A 245 -0.65 15.26 -9.81
CA PHE A 245 0.49 14.35 -9.89
C PHE A 245 0.57 13.72 -11.29
N ASN A 246 1.77 13.67 -11.85
CA ASN A 246 1.98 13.19 -13.22
C ASN A 246 3.23 12.28 -13.28
N ILE A 247 3.39 11.60 -14.41
CA ILE A 247 4.46 10.63 -14.60
C ILE A 247 5.87 11.19 -14.40
N TRP A 248 6.11 12.46 -14.72
CA TRP A 248 7.41 13.10 -14.55
C TRP A 248 7.77 13.24 -13.07
N HIS A 249 6.78 13.50 -12.22
CA HIS A 249 6.98 13.48 -10.77
C HIS A 249 7.39 12.09 -10.29
N LEU A 250 6.72 11.02 -10.77
CA LEU A 250 7.08 9.65 -10.41
C LEU A 250 8.50 9.28 -10.89
N TYR A 251 8.87 9.67 -12.11
CA TYR A 251 10.22 9.48 -12.61
C TYR A 251 11.26 10.17 -11.74
N TRP A 252 11.01 11.41 -11.36
CA TRP A 252 11.89 12.16 -10.45
C TRP A 252 12.01 11.48 -9.08
N ILE A 253 10.91 10.96 -8.54
CA ILE A 253 10.87 10.22 -7.28
C ILE A 253 11.74 8.96 -7.34
N ILE A 254 11.66 8.20 -8.44
CA ILE A 254 12.47 6.99 -8.63
C ILE A 254 13.95 7.33 -8.76
N LEU A 255 14.30 8.40 -9.48
CA LEU A 255 15.69 8.87 -9.57
C LEU A 255 16.23 9.30 -8.21
N GLN A 256 15.44 9.99 -7.39
CA GLN A 256 15.83 10.32 -6.02
C GLN A 256 16.07 9.08 -5.15
N TYR A 257 15.27 8.04 -5.33
CA TYR A 257 15.48 6.76 -4.66
C TYR A 257 16.78 6.11 -5.12
N GLU A 258 17.01 6.01 -6.43
CA GLU A 258 18.24 5.45 -7.01
C GLU A 258 19.48 6.10 -6.41
N MET A 259 19.50 7.44 -6.33
CA MET A 259 20.61 8.22 -5.76
C MET A 259 20.91 7.90 -4.29
N LYS A 260 19.90 7.49 -3.51
CA LYS A 260 20.01 7.25 -2.06
C LYS A 260 20.05 5.76 -1.69
N SER A 261 19.66 4.89 -2.62
CA SER A 261 19.45 3.45 -2.43
C SER A 261 20.68 2.74 -1.85
N LYS A 262 21.87 3.03 -2.38
CA LYS A 262 23.13 2.42 -1.93
C LYS A 262 23.40 2.67 -0.45
N THR A 263 23.20 3.90 0.02
CA THR A 263 23.37 4.27 1.43
C THR A 263 22.35 3.56 2.30
N LEU A 264 21.09 3.50 1.86
CA LEU A 264 20.02 2.82 2.59
C LEU A 264 20.29 1.32 2.74
N ILE A 265 20.70 0.65 1.65
CA ILE A 265 21.06 -0.78 1.65
C ILE A 265 22.22 -1.05 2.63
N ASN A 266 23.23 -0.18 2.67
CA ASN A 266 24.33 -0.31 3.61
C ASN A 266 23.85 -0.22 5.07
N ILE A 267 22.98 0.74 5.39
CA ILE A 267 22.40 0.88 6.74
C ILE A 267 21.57 -0.35 7.10
N GLN A 268 20.72 -0.83 6.19
CA GLN A 268 19.91 -2.03 6.40
C GLN A 268 20.81 -3.26 6.69
N ASN A 269 21.91 -3.43 5.95
CA ASN A 269 22.85 -4.53 6.17
C ASN A 269 23.57 -4.42 7.52
N GLN A 270 23.97 -3.22 7.92
CA GLN A 270 24.57 -2.98 9.24
C GLN A 270 23.61 -3.36 10.38
N CYS A 271 22.35 -2.91 10.31
CA CYS A 271 21.34 -3.27 11.31
C CYS A 271 21.09 -4.79 11.35
N LYS A 272 21.02 -5.46 10.18
CA LYS A 272 20.84 -6.92 10.12
C LYS A 272 22.02 -7.68 10.75
N ASN A 273 23.26 -7.21 10.55
CA ASN A 273 24.43 -7.87 11.12
C ASN A 273 24.44 -7.77 12.66
N ILE A 274 24.13 -6.58 13.21
CA ILE A 274 24.01 -6.38 14.66
C ILE A 274 22.95 -7.31 15.26
N LEU A 275 21.82 -7.49 14.58
CA LEU A 275 20.77 -8.39 15.05
C LEU A 275 21.20 -9.87 15.00
N LYS A 276 21.87 -10.28 13.91
CA LYS A 276 22.37 -11.67 13.77
C LYS A 276 23.40 -12.04 14.82
N GLU A 277 24.30 -11.13 15.18
CA GLU A 277 25.30 -11.36 16.23
C GLU A 277 24.68 -11.62 17.60
N ASN A 278 23.45 -11.14 17.83
CA ASN A 278 22.72 -11.30 19.09
C ASN A 278 21.72 -12.48 19.08
N GLN A 279 21.54 -13.18 17.97
CA GLN A 279 20.59 -14.28 17.85
C GLN A 279 21.25 -15.63 18.15
N ILE A 280 20.84 -16.26 19.26
CA ILE A 280 21.08 -17.69 19.49
C ILE A 280 20.05 -18.45 18.65
N ASN A 281 20.52 -19.29 17.72
CA ASN A 281 19.64 -20.06 16.86
C ASN A 281 18.89 -21.12 17.69
N ASN A 282 17.59 -20.91 17.89
CA ASN A 282 16.72 -21.80 18.65
C ASN A 282 15.65 -22.36 17.69
N GLU A 283 15.82 -23.62 17.30
CA GLU A 283 14.91 -24.31 16.36
C GLU A 283 13.48 -24.39 16.91
N GLU A 284 13.32 -24.57 18.22
CA GLU A 284 12.00 -24.61 18.86
C GLU A 284 11.28 -23.26 18.77
N LYS A 285 11.98 -22.15 19.02
CA LYS A 285 11.43 -20.79 18.85
C LYS A 285 10.98 -20.59 17.40
N THR A 286 11.81 -20.99 16.45
CA THR A 286 11.50 -20.85 15.01
C THR A 286 10.24 -21.63 14.63
N GLN A 287 10.09 -22.85 15.14
CA GLN A 287 8.91 -23.68 14.90
C GLN A 287 7.64 -23.10 15.54
N ARG A 288 7.73 -22.56 16.77
CA ARG A 288 6.62 -21.85 17.42
C ARG A 288 6.17 -20.62 16.61
N ILE A 289 7.12 -19.77 16.23
CA ILE A 289 6.85 -18.59 15.39
C ILE A 289 6.15 -18.98 14.09
N LYS A 290 6.65 -19.99 13.38
CA LYS A 290 6.03 -20.49 12.14
C LYS A 290 4.58 -20.95 12.36
N THR A 291 4.35 -21.67 13.46
CA THR A 291 3.01 -22.16 13.82
C THR A 291 2.05 -20.99 14.10
N TYR A 292 2.51 -19.98 14.85
CA TYR A 292 1.74 -18.77 15.11
C TYR A 292 1.44 -17.98 13.83
N LEU A 293 2.40 -17.81 12.93
CA LEU A 293 2.17 -17.05 11.69
C LEU A 293 1.15 -17.74 10.78
N ASN A 294 1.21 -19.07 10.67
CA ASN A 294 0.19 -19.85 9.94
C ASN A 294 -1.20 -19.68 10.57
N TRP A 295 -1.28 -19.73 11.91
CA TRP A 295 -2.54 -19.49 12.61
C TRP A 295 -3.06 -18.07 12.36
N LEU A 296 -2.19 -17.06 12.42
CA LEU A 296 -2.55 -15.67 12.19
C LEU A 296 -3.08 -15.45 10.76
N GLU A 297 -2.44 -16.06 9.76
CA GLU A 297 -2.88 -16.04 8.37
C GLU A 297 -4.25 -16.72 8.21
N GLN A 298 -4.46 -17.88 8.84
CA GLN A 298 -5.75 -18.55 8.85
C GLN A 298 -6.86 -17.67 9.45
N GLN A 299 -6.59 -16.99 10.57
CA GLN A 299 -7.54 -16.07 11.20
C GLN A 299 -7.89 -14.89 10.29
N ARG A 300 -6.94 -14.40 9.50
CA ARG A 300 -7.18 -13.33 8.51
C ARG A 300 -8.06 -13.86 7.37
N ASN A 301 -7.75 -15.03 6.85
CA ASN A 301 -8.51 -15.66 5.76
C ASN A 301 -9.93 -16.04 6.16
N GLU A 302 -10.15 -16.45 7.41
CA GLU A 302 -11.50 -16.70 7.95
C GLU A 302 -12.35 -15.43 7.95
N ARG A 303 -11.77 -14.26 8.23
CA ARG A 303 -12.49 -12.98 8.14
C ARG A 303 -12.88 -12.60 6.71
N LEU A 304 -12.12 -13.04 5.70
CA LEU A 304 -12.43 -12.79 4.29
C LEU A 304 -13.60 -13.65 3.76
N LYS A 305 -14.00 -14.69 4.50
CA LYS A 305 -15.09 -15.62 4.12
C LYS A 305 -16.46 -15.25 4.69
N LEU A 306 -16.54 -14.22 5.54
CA LEU A 306 -17.75 -13.70 6.19
C LEU A 306 -18.35 -12.53 5.39
#